data_AF-A0A1D3JC02-F1
#
_entry.id   AF-A0A1D3JC02-F1
#
_cell.length_a   1.000
_cell.length_b   1.000
_cell.length_c   1.000
_cell.angle_alpha   90.00
_cell.angle_beta   90.00
_cell.angle_gamma   90.00
#
_symmetry.space_group_name_H-M   'P 1'
#
loop_
_entity.id
_entity.type
_entity.pdbx_description
1 polymer ?
#
loop_
_entity_poly.entity_id
_entity_poly.type
_entity_poly.pdbx_seq_one_letter_code
_entity_poly.pdbx_strand_id
1 'polypeptide(L)'
;MTLDAYEKLCPLKRFINNFDDKGSMIRYKDDDLLSKINNSDNEKLKTVGLKLLKNYYSLDICRTFKDQCCTYLNYSIDKEKDLYLKSKSDNENSQWQLIEELWKSLQLHMDGIYCSRKSENESIDKTEKRMNLMVYCNIRDYFKSKCDVTKQSTNQYYCKNLPIYIDKLYRNFKTDNKCLNIEYERDDYASYISENCNLYDMHKTFPQYDSSSGNLLESPNPRESICKYVNNVVTQNSSEGTLAEFPEASSEESISSQASLESLPYAGLTIVGFFSLFLFIYRYTTLGSSLRSLITRKNKSSTFIDAEIEQDLLDNTLEYKNHNSENDDYTLSYQSLQN
;
A
#
# COMPACT_ATOMS: atom_id res chain seq x y z
N MET A 1 16.05 5.26 -20.52
CA MET A 1 16.27 4.77 -19.15
C MET A 1 15.75 3.36 -19.00
N THR A 2 16.40 2.51 -18.19
CA THR A 2 15.94 1.14 -17.87
C THR A 2 14.79 1.17 -16.85
N LEU A 3 14.04 0.06 -16.73
CA LEU A 3 12.98 -0.10 -15.71
C LEU A 3 13.49 0.26 -14.31
N ASP A 4 14.66 -0.26 -13.92
CA ASP A 4 15.27 -0.02 -12.60
C ASP A 4 15.56 1.47 -12.34
N ALA A 5 15.84 2.26 -13.38
CA ALA A 5 16.04 3.70 -13.24
C ALA A 5 14.74 4.42 -12.88
N TYR A 6 13.62 4.03 -13.51
CA TYR A 6 12.29 4.58 -13.18
C TYR A 6 11.77 4.11 -11.83
N GLU A 7 12.05 2.85 -11.45
CA GLU A 7 11.75 2.37 -10.10
C GLU A 7 12.42 3.25 -9.04
N LYS A 8 13.69 3.65 -9.25
CA LYS A 8 14.44 4.53 -8.33
C LYS A 8 13.89 5.95 -8.21
N LEU A 9 13.05 6.40 -9.13
CA LEU A 9 12.39 7.71 -9.04
C LEU A 9 11.18 7.68 -8.09
N CYS A 10 10.64 6.49 -7.78
CA CYS A 10 9.63 6.35 -6.74
C CYS A 10 10.26 6.68 -5.37
N PRO A 11 9.70 7.66 -4.61
CA PRO A 11 10.25 8.05 -3.31
C PRO A 11 10.40 6.89 -2.33
N LEU A 12 9.42 5.99 -2.26
CA LEU A 12 9.47 4.78 -1.42
C LEU A 12 10.63 3.87 -1.84
N LYS A 13 10.79 3.59 -3.13
CA LYS A 13 11.88 2.73 -3.62
C LYS A 13 13.25 3.37 -3.40
N ARG A 14 13.35 4.69 -3.56
CA ARG A 14 14.56 5.46 -3.26
C ARG A 14 14.94 5.36 -1.79
N PHE A 15 13.96 5.52 -0.88
CA PHE A 15 14.17 5.34 0.55
C PHE A 15 14.68 3.93 0.88
N ILE A 16 14.00 2.90 0.36
CA ILE A 16 14.38 1.49 0.58
C ILE A 16 15.78 1.18 0.05
N ASN A 17 16.10 1.59 -1.17
CA ASN A 17 17.41 1.34 -1.77
C ASN A 17 18.54 2.03 -0.98
N ASN A 18 18.25 3.17 -0.36
CA ASN A 18 19.21 3.89 0.47
C ASN A 18 19.29 3.35 1.89
N PHE A 19 18.42 2.42 2.30
CA PHE A 19 18.26 2.04 3.71
C PHE A 19 19.56 1.55 4.34
N ASP A 20 20.27 0.65 3.64
CA ASP A 20 21.54 0.07 4.06
C ASP A 20 22.78 0.75 3.44
N ASP A 21 22.62 1.92 2.83
CA ASP A 21 23.74 2.64 2.23
C ASP A 21 24.74 3.12 3.30
N LYS A 22 25.90 2.46 3.38
CA LYS A 22 26.95 2.77 4.35
C LYS A 22 27.60 4.13 4.11
N GLY A 23 27.61 4.63 2.88
CA GLY A 23 28.24 5.90 2.55
C GLY A 23 27.55 7.08 3.25
N SER A 24 26.22 7.12 3.20
CA SER A 24 25.43 8.15 3.86
C SER A 24 25.44 8.05 5.40
N MET A 25 25.71 6.88 5.98
CA MET A 25 25.79 6.69 7.43
C MET A 25 26.96 7.46 8.08
N ILE A 26 28.04 7.76 7.34
CA ILE A 26 29.23 8.43 7.88
C ILE A 26 28.89 9.78 8.53
N ARG A 27 27.93 10.51 7.95
CA ARG A 27 27.54 11.85 8.42
C ARG A 27 26.86 11.87 9.79
N TYR A 28 26.40 10.71 10.26
CA TYR A 28 25.60 10.59 11.48
C TYR A 28 26.35 9.88 12.61
N LYS A 29 27.62 9.48 12.40
CA LYS A 29 28.39 8.69 13.38
C LYS A 29 28.60 9.41 14.70
N ASP A 30 28.81 10.73 14.63
CA ASP A 30 29.13 11.59 15.75
C ASP A 30 27.91 12.36 16.27
N ASP A 31 26.69 11.93 15.91
CA ASP A 31 25.45 12.56 16.38
C ASP A 31 25.25 12.28 17.88
N ASP A 32 24.96 13.34 18.65
CA ASP A 32 24.81 13.28 20.10
C ASP A 32 23.70 12.31 20.56
N LEU A 33 22.68 12.08 19.72
CA LEU A 33 21.61 11.11 20.00
C LEU A 33 22.13 9.67 20.07
N LEU A 34 23.28 9.38 19.47
CA LEU A 34 23.93 8.06 19.54
C LEU A 34 24.83 7.89 20.76
N SER A 35 25.12 8.93 21.54
CA SER A 35 26.08 8.89 22.66
C SER A 35 25.91 7.67 23.57
N LYS A 36 24.70 7.39 24.06
CA LYS A 36 24.40 6.21 24.90
C LYS A 36 24.67 4.88 24.20
N ILE A 37 24.35 4.77 22.91
CA ILE A 37 24.56 3.57 22.10
C ILE A 37 26.05 3.37 21.80
N ASN A 38 26.76 4.45 21.45
CA ASN A 38 28.19 4.47 21.18
C ASN A 38 29.02 4.08 22.41
N ASN A 39 28.55 4.43 23.60
CA ASN A 39 29.14 4.02 24.88
C ASN A 39 28.83 2.57 25.27
N SER A 40 27.94 1.87 24.55
CA SER A 40 27.72 0.43 24.76
C SER A 40 28.82 -0.39 24.08
N ASP A 41 29.20 -1.53 24.65
CA ASP A 41 30.15 -2.46 24.03
C ASP A 41 29.53 -3.29 22.89
N ASN A 42 28.31 -2.94 22.45
CA ASN A 42 27.53 -3.73 21.51
C ASN A 42 27.57 -3.15 20.09
N GLU A 43 28.51 -3.65 19.27
CA GLU A 43 28.70 -3.21 17.87
C GLU A 43 27.45 -3.38 17.00
N LYS A 44 26.60 -4.38 17.30
CA LYS A 44 25.33 -4.57 16.59
C LYS A 44 24.37 -3.41 16.89
N LEU A 45 24.26 -2.99 18.15
CA LEU A 45 23.43 -1.84 18.53
C LEU A 45 23.97 -0.53 17.94
N LYS A 46 25.29 -0.32 17.91
CA LYS A 46 25.89 0.84 17.21
C LYS A 46 25.49 0.90 15.75
N THR A 47 25.57 -0.25 15.06
CA THR A 47 25.16 -0.35 13.66
C THR A 47 23.67 -0.06 13.48
N VAL A 48 22.80 -0.68 14.29
CA VAL A 48 21.35 -0.48 14.18
C VAL A 48 20.93 0.94 14.56
N GLY A 49 21.53 1.52 15.60
CA GLY A 49 21.28 2.90 16.03
C GLY A 49 21.63 3.89 14.92
N LEU A 50 22.79 3.73 14.29
CA LEU A 50 23.20 4.54 13.15
C LEU A 50 22.26 4.39 11.95
N LYS A 51 21.84 3.16 11.65
CA LYS A 51 20.83 2.88 10.61
C LYS A 51 19.50 3.59 10.91
N LEU A 52 19.01 3.48 12.13
CA LEU A 52 17.75 4.13 12.55
C LEU A 52 17.86 5.65 12.39
N LEU A 53 18.88 6.27 12.99
CA LEU A 53 19.10 7.71 12.97
C LEU A 53 19.12 8.27 11.55
N LYS A 54 20.02 7.74 10.72
CA LYS A 54 20.19 8.15 9.32
C LYS A 54 18.87 8.02 8.57
N ASN A 55 18.19 6.87 8.69
CA ASN A 55 16.99 6.63 7.89
C ASN A 55 15.81 7.47 8.38
N TYR A 56 15.70 7.72 9.67
CA TYR A 56 14.69 8.62 10.23
C TYR A 56 14.85 10.04 9.70
N TYR A 57 16.07 10.59 9.66
CA TYR A 57 16.33 11.89 9.04
C TYR A 57 16.07 11.92 7.53
N SER A 58 16.27 10.79 6.85
CA SER A 58 16.02 10.69 5.40
C SER A 58 14.54 10.57 5.03
N LEU A 59 13.64 10.50 6.00
CA LEU A 59 12.21 10.32 5.75
C LEU A 59 11.60 11.46 4.93
N ASP A 60 12.15 12.68 5.00
CA ASP A 60 11.67 13.82 4.20
C ASP A 60 11.69 13.53 2.68
N ILE A 61 12.67 12.77 2.20
CA ILE A 61 12.75 12.31 0.79
C ILE A 61 11.51 11.50 0.40
N CYS A 62 10.82 10.91 1.38
CA CYS A 62 9.66 10.06 1.22
C CYS A 62 8.34 10.74 1.68
N ARG A 63 8.28 12.07 1.74
CA ARG A 63 7.10 12.81 2.24
C ARG A 63 5.77 12.41 1.59
N THR A 64 5.76 12.14 0.29
CA THR A 64 4.54 11.71 -0.44
C THR A 64 4.08 10.29 -0.08
N PHE A 65 5.00 9.44 0.40
CA PHE A 65 4.76 8.05 0.82
C PHE A 65 5.08 7.88 2.32
N LYS A 66 4.80 8.93 3.10
CA LYS A 66 5.19 9.04 4.52
C LYS A 66 4.81 7.79 5.31
N ASP A 67 3.55 7.36 5.23
CA ASP A 67 3.05 6.23 5.99
C ASP A 67 3.73 4.91 5.59
N GLN A 68 3.99 4.72 4.30
CA GLN A 68 4.63 3.50 3.78
C GLN A 68 6.11 3.46 4.15
N CYS A 69 6.83 4.58 4.05
CA CYS A 69 8.21 4.67 4.51
C CYS A 69 8.32 4.47 6.02
N CYS A 70 7.36 4.99 6.78
CA CYS A 70 7.28 4.76 8.21
C CYS A 70 7.01 3.30 8.57
N THR A 71 6.10 2.67 7.85
CA THR A 71 5.79 1.24 8.01
C THR A 71 7.03 0.41 7.70
N TYR A 72 7.72 0.71 6.60
CA TYR A 72 8.96 0.02 6.22
C TYR A 72 10.09 0.23 7.23
N LEU A 73 10.26 1.45 7.77
CA LEU A 73 11.26 1.74 8.81
C LEU A 73 10.96 0.95 10.09
N ASN A 74 9.71 0.91 10.54
CA ASN A 74 9.31 0.10 11.70
C ASN A 74 9.65 -1.38 11.49
N TYR A 75 9.20 -1.96 10.37
CA TYR A 75 9.50 -3.33 10.00
C TYR A 75 11.01 -3.61 10.00
N SER A 76 11.80 -2.73 9.39
CA SER A 76 13.24 -2.94 9.26
C SER A 76 13.95 -2.95 10.62
N ILE A 77 13.52 -2.09 11.55
CA ILE A 77 14.03 -2.09 12.92
C ILE A 77 13.54 -3.32 13.71
N ASP A 78 12.30 -3.76 13.52
CA ASP A 78 11.77 -4.99 14.13
C ASP A 78 12.49 -6.25 13.60
N LYS A 79 12.86 -6.27 12.32
CA LYS A 79 13.69 -7.34 11.74
C LYS A 79 15.08 -7.40 12.37
N GLU A 80 15.72 -6.24 12.56
CA GLU A 80 17.01 -6.17 13.26
C GLU A 80 16.87 -6.57 14.74
N LYS A 81 15.74 -6.26 15.39
CA LYS A 81 15.42 -6.69 16.76
C LYS A 81 15.31 -8.20 16.87
N ASP A 82 14.54 -8.83 15.99
CA ASP A 82 14.35 -10.28 15.98
C ASP A 82 15.68 -11.02 15.77
N LEU A 83 16.51 -10.53 14.83
CA LEU A 83 17.86 -11.07 14.61
C LEU A 83 18.74 -10.91 15.85
N TYR A 84 18.68 -9.75 16.51
CA TYR A 84 19.41 -9.47 17.73
C TYR A 84 19.01 -10.44 18.85
N LEU A 85 17.71 -10.57 19.12
CA LEU A 85 17.18 -11.42 20.19
C LEU A 85 17.48 -12.91 19.95
N LYS A 86 17.43 -13.38 18.70
CA LYS A 86 17.82 -14.76 18.33
C LYS A 86 19.30 -15.05 18.53
N SER A 87 20.16 -14.02 18.48
CA SER A 87 21.61 -14.16 18.59
C SER A 87 22.13 -14.09 20.04
N LYS A 88 21.27 -13.78 21.02
CA LYS A 88 21.65 -13.46 22.40
C LYS A 88 21.03 -14.42 23.43
N SER A 89 21.70 -14.53 24.57
CA SER A 89 21.15 -15.21 25.76
C SER A 89 20.21 -14.26 26.52
N ASP A 90 19.29 -14.81 27.33
CA ASP A 90 18.21 -14.07 27.99
C ASP A 90 18.66 -12.83 28.80
N ASN A 91 19.91 -12.81 29.30
CA ASN A 91 20.46 -11.70 30.09
C ASN A 91 20.88 -10.47 29.26
N GLU A 92 21.08 -10.60 27.94
CA GLU A 92 21.49 -9.48 27.06
C GLU A 92 20.32 -8.78 26.36
N ASN A 93 19.09 -9.31 26.48
CA ASN A 93 17.88 -8.77 25.86
C ASN A 93 17.56 -7.32 26.28
N SER A 94 18.08 -6.87 27.43
CA SER A 94 17.83 -5.55 27.99
C SER A 94 18.49 -4.40 27.21
N GLN A 95 19.58 -4.65 26.46
CA GLN A 95 20.31 -3.57 25.79
C GLN A 95 19.57 -3.00 24.57
N TRP A 96 18.63 -3.75 23.98
CA TRP A 96 17.80 -3.25 22.86
C TRP A 96 17.00 -2.01 23.24
N GLN A 97 16.73 -1.80 24.54
CA GLN A 97 16.05 -0.60 25.04
C GLN A 97 16.73 0.70 24.58
N LEU A 98 18.05 0.69 24.35
CA LEU A 98 18.78 1.84 23.81
C LEU A 98 18.28 2.27 22.41
N ILE A 99 17.88 1.30 21.57
CA ILE A 99 17.31 1.58 20.24
C ILE A 99 15.90 2.15 20.36
N GLU A 100 15.09 1.60 21.27
CA GLU A 100 13.73 2.12 21.51
C GLU A 100 13.77 3.53 22.13
N GLU A 101 14.77 3.83 22.99
CA GLU A 101 15.03 5.17 23.50
C GLU A 101 15.46 6.14 22.39
N LEU A 102 16.37 5.72 21.49
CA LEU A 102 16.77 6.53 20.35
C LEU A 102 15.56 6.90 19.48
N TRP A 103 14.68 5.94 19.17
CA TRP A 103 13.47 6.23 18.40
C TRP A 103 12.60 7.29 19.09
N LYS A 104 12.36 7.15 20.40
CA LYS A 104 11.58 8.14 21.17
C LYS A 104 12.20 9.53 21.11
N SER A 105 13.53 9.63 21.24
CA SER A 105 14.24 10.90 21.10
C SER A 105 14.04 11.52 19.72
N LEU A 106 14.10 10.71 18.64
CA LEU A 106 13.88 11.17 17.27
C LEU A 106 12.46 11.70 17.02
N GLN A 107 11.46 11.13 17.71
CA GLN A 107 10.09 11.61 17.64
C GLN A 107 9.88 12.97 18.31
N LEU A 108 10.68 13.27 19.33
CA LEU A 108 10.60 14.52 20.08
C LEU A 108 11.42 15.64 19.43
N HIS A 109 12.55 15.31 18.80
CA HIS A 109 13.52 16.27 18.28
C HIS A 109 13.12 16.88 16.91
N MET A 110 12.25 16.21 16.16
CA MET A 110 11.79 16.70 14.85
C MET A 110 10.46 17.44 15.04
N ASP A 111 10.30 18.65 14.48
CA ASP A 111 9.12 19.53 14.56
C ASP A 111 7.86 18.93 13.89
N GLY A 112 7.39 17.84 14.47
CA GLY A 112 6.32 16.98 13.96
C GLY A 112 6.68 15.53 14.20
N ILE A 113 5.74 14.77 14.79
CA ILE A 113 5.85 13.31 14.92
C ILE A 113 5.83 12.73 13.50
N TYR A 114 7.01 12.63 12.88
CA TYR A 114 7.13 12.14 11.52
C TYR A 114 6.77 10.66 11.48
N CYS A 115 7.33 9.87 12.41
CA CYS A 115 7.15 8.44 12.41
C CYS A 115 6.85 7.88 13.80
N SER A 116 5.64 7.36 13.96
CA SER A 116 5.28 6.64 15.18
C SER A 116 5.94 5.27 15.20
N ARG A 117 6.65 4.93 16.29
CA ARG A 117 7.08 3.56 16.58
C ARG A 117 5.84 2.70 16.81
N LYS A 118 5.71 1.63 16.04
CA LYS A 118 4.63 0.63 16.15
C LYS A 118 5.29 -0.74 16.10
N SER A 119 5.08 -1.54 17.13
CA SER A 119 5.38 -2.97 17.08
C SER A 119 4.14 -3.71 16.59
N GLU A 120 4.31 -4.56 15.60
CA GLU A 120 3.24 -5.45 15.15
C GLU A 120 3.32 -6.78 15.87
N ASN A 121 2.17 -7.35 16.22
CA ASN A 121 2.07 -8.65 16.88
C ASN A 121 2.02 -9.79 15.86
N GLU A 122 2.89 -9.75 14.84
CA GLU A 122 2.97 -10.76 13.79
C GLU A 122 4.42 -11.23 13.63
N SER A 123 4.60 -12.41 13.03
CA SER A 123 5.95 -12.91 12.77
C SER A 123 6.67 -12.07 11.72
N ILE A 124 8.00 -11.93 11.87
CA ILE A 124 8.83 -11.19 10.90
C ILE A 124 8.66 -11.73 9.48
N ASP A 125 8.48 -13.04 9.28
CA ASP A 125 8.23 -13.65 7.97
C ASP A 125 6.93 -13.15 7.33
N LYS A 126 5.84 -13.04 8.12
CA LYS A 126 4.57 -12.50 7.63
C LYS A 126 4.67 -11.01 7.34
N THR A 127 5.32 -10.24 8.21
CA THR A 127 5.54 -8.80 7.98
C THR A 127 6.42 -8.57 6.75
N GLU A 128 7.45 -9.38 6.52
CA GLU A 128 8.27 -9.30 5.31
C GLU A 128 7.45 -9.52 4.03
N LYS A 129 6.59 -10.54 4.00
CA LYS A 129 5.66 -10.78 2.89
C LYS A 129 4.71 -9.61 2.66
N ARG A 130 4.13 -9.07 3.74
CA ARG A 130 3.28 -7.87 3.66
C ARG A 130 4.06 -6.67 3.11
N MET A 131 5.30 -6.46 3.56
CA MET A 131 6.13 -5.34 3.08
C MET A 131 6.45 -5.49 1.59
N ASN A 132 6.74 -6.70 1.12
CA ASN A 132 6.95 -6.95 -0.31
C ASN A 132 5.71 -6.58 -1.14
N LEU A 133 4.51 -6.97 -0.67
CA LEU A 133 3.25 -6.60 -1.33
C LEU A 133 3.01 -5.08 -1.28
N MET A 134 3.27 -4.44 -0.14
CA MET A 134 3.12 -2.98 0.04
C MET A 134 4.01 -2.24 -0.95
N VAL A 135 5.30 -2.59 -1.00
CA VAL A 135 6.28 -1.94 -1.86
C VAL A 135 5.89 -2.11 -3.32
N TYR A 136 5.47 -3.32 -3.72
CA TYR A 136 4.97 -3.57 -5.07
C TYR A 136 3.81 -2.63 -5.43
N CYS A 137 2.74 -2.60 -4.63
CA CYS A 137 1.55 -1.83 -4.96
C CYS A 137 1.83 -0.33 -5.00
N ASN A 138 2.66 0.19 -4.09
CA ASN A 138 3.00 1.61 -4.07
C ASN A 138 3.83 2.03 -5.28
N ILE A 139 4.77 1.19 -5.71
CA ILE A 139 5.55 1.46 -6.93
C ILE A 139 4.63 1.34 -8.15
N ARG A 140 3.77 0.31 -8.24
CA ARG A 140 2.77 0.17 -9.31
C ARG A 140 1.90 1.43 -9.42
N ASP A 141 1.36 1.91 -8.30
CA ASP A 141 0.48 3.07 -8.28
C ASP A 141 1.23 4.37 -8.61
N TYR A 142 2.51 4.45 -8.23
CA TYR A 142 3.41 5.52 -8.68
C TYR A 142 3.60 5.50 -10.21
N PHE A 143 3.91 4.34 -10.80
CA PHE A 143 4.02 4.22 -12.26
C PHE A 143 2.72 4.56 -12.96
N LYS A 144 1.58 4.11 -12.42
CA LYS A 144 0.24 4.43 -12.93
C LYS A 144 -0.01 5.94 -12.91
N SER A 145 0.18 6.59 -11.76
CA SER A 145 0.00 8.04 -11.61
C SER A 145 0.89 8.82 -12.58
N LYS A 146 2.17 8.46 -12.71
CA LYS A 146 3.09 9.11 -13.65
C LYS A 146 2.72 8.83 -15.11
N CYS A 147 2.25 7.62 -15.42
CA CYS A 147 1.70 7.33 -16.74
C CYS A 147 0.49 8.20 -17.03
N ASP A 148 -0.49 8.30 -16.13
CA ASP A 148 -1.70 9.09 -16.30
C ASP A 148 -1.40 10.57 -16.58
N VAL A 149 -0.44 11.16 -15.86
CA VAL A 149 0.02 12.55 -16.09
C VAL A 149 0.74 12.71 -17.43
N THR A 150 1.45 11.69 -17.90
CA THR A 150 2.24 11.74 -19.14
C THR A 150 1.52 11.19 -20.36
N LYS A 151 0.22 10.86 -20.25
CA LYS A 151 -0.57 10.25 -21.34
C LYS A 151 -0.53 11.01 -22.67
N GLN A 152 -0.46 12.33 -22.63
CA GLN A 152 -0.40 13.17 -23.84
C GLN A 152 1.03 13.50 -24.29
N SER A 153 2.05 13.07 -23.54
CA SER A 153 3.44 13.27 -23.90
C SER A 153 3.87 12.26 -24.97
N THR A 154 4.80 12.67 -25.84
CA THR A 154 5.51 11.76 -26.74
C THR A 154 6.37 10.73 -26.00
N ASN A 155 6.69 11.00 -24.72
CA ASN A 155 7.59 10.20 -23.90
C ASN A 155 6.84 9.43 -22.81
N GLN A 156 6.06 8.42 -23.20
CA GLN A 156 5.24 7.57 -22.31
C GLN A 156 6.04 6.46 -21.59
N TYR A 157 7.24 6.77 -21.09
CA TYR A 157 8.12 5.76 -20.50
C TYR A 157 7.50 5.07 -19.27
N TYR A 158 6.72 5.78 -18.46
CA TYR A 158 6.01 5.18 -17.32
C TYR A 158 4.94 4.21 -17.77
N CYS A 159 4.15 4.55 -18.80
CA CYS A 159 3.14 3.66 -19.37
C CYS A 159 3.77 2.41 -19.98
N LYS A 160 4.90 2.57 -20.69
CA LYS A 160 5.64 1.46 -21.28
C LYS A 160 6.23 0.51 -20.23
N ASN A 161 6.73 1.05 -19.12
CA ASN A 161 7.36 0.26 -18.06
C ASN A 161 6.37 -0.33 -17.05
N LEU A 162 5.17 0.24 -16.90
CA LEU A 162 4.14 -0.24 -15.98
C LEU A 162 3.77 -1.74 -16.19
N PRO A 163 3.41 -2.21 -17.39
CA PRO A 163 3.10 -3.63 -17.60
C PRO A 163 4.33 -4.52 -17.38
N ILE A 164 5.52 -4.06 -17.78
CA ILE A 164 6.79 -4.80 -17.57
C ILE A 164 7.06 -4.98 -16.06
N TYR A 165 6.87 -3.92 -15.28
CA TYR A 165 7.00 -3.95 -13.83
C TYR A 165 6.02 -4.96 -13.21
N ILE A 166 4.74 -4.88 -13.58
CA ILE A 166 3.71 -5.78 -13.05
C ILE A 166 4.01 -7.24 -13.40
N ASP A 167 4.41 -7.53 -14.63
CA ASP A 167 4.75 -8.88 -15.07
C ASP A 167 5.96 -9.46 -14.32
N LYS A 168 7.02 -8.66 -14.16
CA LYS A 168 8.22 -9.03 -13.41
C LYS A 168 7.85 -9.43 -11.98
N LEU A 169 7.07 -8.58 -11.30
CA LEU A 169 6.72 -8.83 -9.89
C LEU A 169 5.71 -9.97 -9.75
N TYR A 170 4.71 -10.07 -10.63
CA TYR A 170 3.77 -11.20 -10.64
C TYR A 170 4.49 -12.56 -10.73
N ARG A 171 5.50 -12.69 -11.59
CA ARG A 171 6.30 -13.93 -11.71
C ARG A 171 7.05 -14.26 -10.41
N ASN A 172 7.61 -13.25 -9.75
CA ASN A 172 8.29 -13.44 -8.46
C ASN A 172 7.29 -13.91 -7.40
N PHE A 173 6.15 -13.22 -7.24
CA PHE A 173 5.11 -13.63 -6.30
C PHE A 173 4.57 -15.03 -6.59
N LYS A 174 4.45 -15.44 -7.86
CA LYS A 174 4.01 -16.80 -8.24
C LYS A 174 5.03 -17.88 -7.88
N THR A 175 6.33 -17.55 -7.91
CA THR A 175 7.41 -18.52 -7.65
C THR A 175 7.67 -18.67 -6.16
N ASP A 176 7.62 -17.56 -5.41
CA ASP A 176 8.05 -17.50 -4.02
C ASP A 176 6.96 -17.93 -3.01
N ASN A 177 5.68 -17.91 -3.41
CA ASN A 177 4.57 -18.15 -2.49
C ASN A 177 3.98 -19.56 -2.65
N LYS A 178 4.12 -20.38 -1.61
CA LYS A 178 3.15 -21.42 -1.27
C LYS A 178 2.05 -20.76 -0.46
N CYS A 179 0.96 -20.37 -1.11
CA CYS A 179 -0.10 -19.65 -0.41
C CYS A 179 -0.68 -20.43 0.75
N LEU A 180 -1.05 -19.68 1.79
CA LEU A 180 -1.59 -20.21 3.03
C LEU A 180 -3.02 -20.73 2.82
N ASN A 181 -3.33 -21.79 3.57
CA ASN A 181 -4.62 -22.44 3.64
C ASN A 181 -5.48 -21.63 4.62
N ILE A 182 -6.31 -20.70 4.14
CA ILE A 182 -7.04 -19.74 4.99
C ILE A 182 -8.52 -19.84 4.67
N GLU A 183 -9.35 -19.91 5.71
CA GLU A 183 -10.80 -20.13 5.65
C GLU A 183 -11.58 -18.88 5.14
N TYR A 184 -11.01 -17.67 5.26
CA TYR A 184 -11.63 -16.39 4.86
C TYR A 184 -10.64 -15.38 4.22
N GLU A 185 -11.09 -14.68 3.16
CA GLU A 185 -10.33 -13.75 2.29
C GLU A 185 -9.78 -12.47 2.97
N ARG A 186 -10.01 -12.24 4.27
CA ARG A 186 -9.63 -10.97 4.93
C ARG A 186 -8.77 -11.11 6.18
N ASP A 187 -8.46 -12.33 6.59
CA ASP A 187 -7.82 -12.56 7.89
C ASP A 187 -6.29 -12.77 7.79
N ASP A 188 -5.73 -12.89 6.57
CA ASP A 188 -4.28 -12.96 6.42
C ASP A 188 -3.64 -11.58 6.41
N TYR A 189 -2.94 -11.27 7.50
CA TYR A 189 -2.12 -10.09 7.63
C TYR A 189 -1.08 -9.96 6.50
N ALA A 190 -0.50 -11.06 6.01
CA ALA A 190 0.52 -11.01 4.97
C ALA A 190 -0.04 -10.67 3.57
N SER A 191 -1.29 -11.08 3.31
CA SER A 191 -1.87 -11.09 1.95
C SER A 191 -2.85 -9.96 1.68
N TYR A 192 -3.29 -9.18 2.69
CA TYR A 192 -4.26 -8.10 2.50
C TYR A 192 -3.73 -6.73 2.95
N ILE A 193 -3.57 -5.77 2.02
CA ILE A 193 -3.26 -4.38 2.35
C ILE A 193 -4.47 -3.48 2.10
N SER A 194 -5.09 -3.63 0.94
CA SER A 194 -6.30 -2.91 0.55
C SER A 194 -7.07 -3.68 -0.53
N GLU A 195 -8.25 -3.18 -0.88
CA GLU A 195 -9.07 -3.79 -1.95
C GLU A 195 -8.33 -3.88 -3.29
N ASN A 196 -7.45 -2.92 -3.60
CA ASN A 196 -6.66 -2.89 -4.84
C ASN A 196 -5.21 -3.39 -4.66
N CYS A 197 -4.90 -3.94 -3.49
CA CYS A 197 -3.59 -4.46 -3.13
C CYS A 197 -3.74 -5.63 -2.15
N ASN A 198 -4.06 -6.81 -2.69
CA ASN A 198 -4.21 -8.04 -1.95
C ASN A 198 -3.90 -9.28 -2.81
N LEU A 199 -3.60 -10.41 -2.18
CA LEU A 199 -3.26 -11.64 -2.91
C LEU A 199 -4.47 -12.55 -3.22
N TYR A 200 -5.69 -12.11 -2.96
CA TYR A 200 -6.93 -12.85 -3.27
C TYR A 200 -7.47 -12.48 -4.65
N ASP A 201 -7.39 -11.20 -5.02
CA ASP A 201 -7.80 -10.68 -6.32
C ASP A 201 -6.56 -10.31 -7.15
N MET A 202 -6.10 -11.27 -7.95
CA MET A 202 -4.96 -11.06 -8.86
C MET A 202 -5.25 -10.05 -9.96
N HIS A 203 -6.51 -9.83 -10.34
CA HIS A 203 -6.85 -8.87 -11.40
C HIS A 203 -6.71 -7.44 -10.91
N LYS A 204 -7.18 -7.16 -9.69
CA LYS A 204 -7.00 -5.85 -9.07
C LYS A 204 -5.55 -5.59 -8.68
N THR A 205 -4.84 -6.61 -8.19
CA THR A 205 -3.47 -6.43 -7.71
C THR A 205 -2.45 -6.42 -8.84
N PHE A 206 -2.59 -7.30 -9.83
CA PHE A 206 -1.69 -7.42 -10.99
C PHE A 206 -2.43 -7.19 -12.32
N PRO A 207 -3.04 -6.00 -12.53
CA PRO A 207 -3.79 -5.70 -13.73
C PRO A 207 -2.93 -5.72 -14.99
N GLN A 208 -3.57 -5.91 -16.14
CA GLN A 208 -2.93 -5.80 -17.45
C GLN A 208 -3.16 -4.39 -18.00
N TYR A 209 -2.10 -3.77 -18.53
CA TYR A 209 -2.15 -2.42 -19.10
C TYR A 209 -1.61 -2.43 -20.53
N ASP A 210 -2.20 -1.59 -21.38
CA ASP A 210 -1.65 -1.28 -22.69
C ASP A 210 -0.35 -0.48 -22.50
N SER A 211 0.75 -0.99 -23.06
CA SER A 211 2.06 -0.36 -22.94
C SER A 211 2.16 1.04 -23.57
N SER A 212 1.25 1.36 -24.50
CA SER A 212 1.20 2.69 -25.12
C SER A 212 0.34 3.63 -24.27
N SER A 213 -0.96 3.37 -24.18
CA SER A 213 -1.89 4.29 -23.53
C SER A 213 -1.89 4.22 -21.99
N GLY A 214 -1.33 3.17 -21.39
CA GLY A 214 -1.45 2.89 -19.96
C GLY A 214 -2.88 2.61 -19.50
N ASN A 215 -3.79 2.34 -20.43
CA ASN A 215 -5.16 1.98 -20.11
C ASN A 215 -5.25 0.51 -19.70
N LEU A 216 -6.21 0.20 -18.84
CA LEU A 216 -6.49 -1.18 -18.46
C LEU A 216 -6.91 -1.96 -19.71
N LEU A 217 -6.31 -3.13 -19.88
CA LEU A 217 -6.75 -4.08 -20.89
C LEU A 217 -7.83 -4.96 -20.27
N GLU A 218 -8.99 -5.02 -20.91
CA GLU A 218 -9.94 -6.10 -20.66
C GLU A 218 -9.29 -7.39 -21.15
N SER A 219 -8.80 -8.20 -20.21
CA SER A 219 -8.16 -9.46 -20.55
C SER A 219 -9.22 -10.56 -20.66
N PRO A 220 -9.35 -11.23 -21.83
CA PRO A 220 -10.19 -12.41 -21.93
C PRO A 220 -9.66 -13.58 -21.09
N ASN A 221 -8.35 -13.56 -20.76
CA ASN A 221 -7.68 -14.55 -19.94
C ASN A 221 -7.14 -13.91 -18.65
N PRO A 222 -7.96 -13.88 -17.58
CA PRO A 222 -7.53 -13.46 -16.27
C PRO A 222 -6.20 -14.13 -15.84
N ARG A 223 -5.27 -13.36 -15.23
CA ARG A 223 -4.09 -13.95 -14.57
C ARG A 223 -4.52 -15.02 -13.58
N GLU A 224 -3.85 -16.17 -13.64
CA GLU A 224 -4.07 -17.23 -12.65
C GLU A 224 -3.89 -16.71 -11.22
N SER A 225 -4.72 -17.20 -10.31
CA SER A 225 -4.52 -16.90 -8.90
C SER A 225 -3.16 -17.40 -8.43
N ILE A 226 -2.38 -16.53 -7.78
CA ILE A 226 -1.16 -16.93 -7.08
C ILE A 226 -1.53 -17.76 -5.85
N CYS A 227 -2.67 -17.44 -5.22
CA CYS A 227 -3.19 -18.15 -4.06
C CYS A 227 -4.46 -18.93 -4.40
N LYS A 228 -4.35 -20.26 -4.42
CA LYS A 228 -5.53 -21.13 -4.48
C LYS A 228 -6.03 -21.35 -3.05
N TYR A 229 -7.25 -20.90 -2.80
CA TYR A 229 -8.00 -21.30 -1.62
C TYR A 229 -8.15 -22.82 -1.63
N VAL A 230 -7.63 -23.49 -0.61
CA VAL A 230 -7.91 -24.91 -0.40
C VAL A 230 -9.01 -24.96 0.64
N ASN A 231 -10.23 -25.26 0.21
CA ASN A 231 -11.28 -25.64 1.14
C ASN A 231 -10.84 -26.93 1.83
N ASN A 232 -10.40 -26.87 3.09
CA ASN A 232 -10.29 -28.06 3.93
C ASN A 232 -11.68 -28.55 4.36
N VAL A 233 -12.63 -28.67 3.43
CA VAL A 233 -13.77 -29.54 3.67
C VAL A 233 -13.23 -30.93 3.47
N VAL A 234 -12.91 -31.57 4.59
CA VAL A 234 -12.67 -33.01 4.67
C VAL A 234 -13.80 -33.68 3.91
N THR A 235 -13.52 -34.21 2.72
CA THR A 235 -14.39 -35.17 2.05
C THR A 235 -14.35 -36.44 2.88
N GLN A 236 -15.07 -36.44 3.99
CA GLN A 236 -15.40 -37.63 4.73
C GLN A 236 -16.46 -38.35 3.91
N ASN A 237 -16.11 -39.60 3.56
CA ASN A 237 -16.98 -40.68 3.14
C ASN A 237 -17.16 -40.85 1.63
N SER A 238 -16.29 -41.65 1.02
CA SER A 238 -16.75 -42.90 0.42
C SER A 238 -15.56 -43.85 0.20
N SER A 239 -15.32 -44.70 1.19
CA SER A 239 -14.53 -45.91 1.05
C SER A 239 -15.20 -46.99 1.89
N GLU A 240 -16.23 -47.62 1.32
CA GLU A 240 -16.74 -48.97 1.62
C GLU A 240 -18.09 -49.09 0.91
N GLY A 241 -18.46 -50.14 0.20
CA GLY A 241 -17.79 -51.35 -0.20
C GLY A 241 -18.65 -51.99 -1.29
N THR A 242 -18.02 -52.58 -2.29
CA THR A 242 -18.71 -53.36 -3.32
C THR A 242 -19.24 -54.65 -2.68
N LEU A 243 -20.57 -54.81 -2.64
CA LEU A 243 -21.21 -56.11 -2.60
C LEU A 243 -22.58 -56.00 -3.29
N ALA A 244 -22.71 -56.82 -4.34
CA ALA A 244 -23.91 -56.99 -5.12
C ALA A 244 -24.99 -57.72 -4.32
N GLU A 245 -26.27 -57.36 -4.50
CA GLU A 245 -27.31 -58.28 -4.94
C GLU A 245 -28.56 -57.53 -5.47
N PHE A 246 -29.27 -58.23 -6.35
CA PHE A 246 -30.34 -57.85 -7.27
C PHE A 246 -31.75 -57.85 -6.59
N PRO A 247 -32.86 -57.68 -7.32
CA PRO A 247 -33.63 -56.46 -7.49
C PRO A 247 -34.97 -56.40 -6.71
N GLU A 248 -35.47 -55.17 -6.67
CA GLU A 248 -36.83 -54.70 -6.42
C GLU A 248 -37.96 -55.62 -6.92
N ALA A 249 -38.96 -55.83 -6.07
CA ALA A 249 -40.29 -56.31 -6.46
C ALA A 249 -41.37 -55.46 -5.78
N SER A 250 -42.08 -54.68 -6.61
CA SER A 250 -43.54 -54.62 -6.69
C SER A 250 -44.32 -54.40 -5.38
N SER A 251 -44.91 -53.22 -5.21
CA SER A 251 -46.31 -52.97 -5.60
C SER A 251 -46.77 -51.60 -5.12
N GLU A 252 -47.40 -50.85 -6.04
CA GLU A 252 -48.10 -49.59 -5.83
C GLU A 252 -49.20 -49.70 -4.75
N GLU A 253 -49.33 -48.69 -3.89
CA GLU A 253 -50.63 -48.04 -3.73
C GLU A 253 -50.51 -46.64 -3.11
N SER A 254 -51.28 -45.76 -3.72
CA SER A 254 -51.51 -44.32 -3.53
C SER A 254 -51.80 -43.84 -2.10
N ILE A 255 -51.27 -42.67 -1.73
CA ILE A 255 -52.06 -41.62 -1.04
C ILE A 255 -51.70 -40.23 -1.58
N SER A 256 -52.69 -39.68 -2.28
CA SER A 256 -53.18 -38.29 -2.33
C SER A 256 -52.27 -37.14 -1.87
N SER A 257 -52.07 -36.24 -2.84
CA SER A 257 -51.85 -34.80 -2.74
C SER A 257 -52.49 -34.12 -1.52
N GLN A 258 -51.72 -33.24 -0.87
CA GLN A 258 -52.26 -32.14 -0.08
C GLN A 258 -51.74 -30.81 -0.63
N ALA A 259 -52.70 -29.97 -0.99
CA ALA A 259 -52.54 -28.76 -1.76
C ALA A 259 -51.87 -27.61 -0.99
N SER A 260 -51.23 -26.76 -1.79
CA SER A 260 -50.82 -25.40 -1.48
C SER A 260 -52.03 -24.48 -1.25
N LEU A 261 -52.06 -23.76 -0.13
CA LEU A 261 -52.55 -22.37 -0.09
C LEU A 261 -52.07 -21.61 1.16
N GLU A 262 -51.47 -20.44 0.89
CA GLU A 262 -51.37 -19.21 1.70
C GLU A 262 -50.54 -19.15 3.01
N SER A 263 -49.43 -18.40 2.95
CA SER A 263 -49.26 -17.20 3.79
C SER A 263 -48.11 -16.31 3.30
N LEU A 264 -48.45 -15.09 2.87
CA LEU A 264 -47.55 -13.95 2.64
C LEU A 264 -46.77 -13.57 3.92
N PRO A 265 -45.54 -13.04 3.84
CA PRO A 265 -45.04 -12.17 4.90
C PRO A 265 -44.52 -10.81 4.39
N TYR A 266 -45.27 -9.77 4.72
CA TYR A 266 -44.83 -8.66 5.57
C TYR A 266 -43.31 -8.35 5.61
N ALA A 267 -42.74 -7.86 4.51
CA ALA A 267 -41.35 -7.37 4.45
C ALA A 267 -41.24 -5.97 3.82
N GLY A 268 -42.25 -5.12 3.99
CA GLY A 268 -42.31 -3.80 3.34
C GLY A 268 -42.37 -2.58 4.27
N LEU A 269 -42.52 -2.74 5.58
CA LEU A 269 -42.86 -1.62 6.48
C LEU A 269 -41.74 -1.17 7.45
N THR A 270 -40.60 -1.86 7.50
CA THR A 270 -39.48 -1.46 8.39
C THR A 270 -38.47 -0.53 7.73
N ILE A 271 -38.39 -0.52 6.39
CA ILE A 271 -37.36 0.25 5.66
C ILE A 271 -37.72 1.74 5.58
N VAL A 272 -39.00 2.09 5.44
CA VAL A 272 -39.44 3.49 5.31
C VAL A 272 -39.24 4.28 6.60
N GLY A 273 -39.45 3.66 7.77
CA GLY A 273 -39.25 4.31 9.07
C GLY A 273 -37.79 4.65 9.38
N PHE A 274 -36.84 3.86 8.87
CA PHE A 274 -35.40 4.08 9.11
C PHE A 274 -34.89 5.31 8.35
N PHE A 275 -35.35 5.53 7.11
CA PHE A 275 -34.99 6.73 6.32
C PHE A 275 -35.56 8.03 6.90
N SER A 276 -36.78 8.00 7.47
CA SER A 276 -37.38 9.20 8.08
C SER A 276 -36.63 9.66 9.33
N LEU A 277 -36.04 8.74 10.12
CA LEU A 277 -35.24 9.07 11.29
C LEU A 277 -33.92 9.79 10.94
N PHE A 278 -33.24 9.39 9.86
CA PHE A 278 -32.02 10.08 9.42
C PHE A 278 -32.27 11.51 8.94
N LEU A 279 -33.38 11.75 8.24
CA LEU A 279 -33.76 13.10 7.82
C LEU A 279 -34.09 14.01 9.01
N PHE A 280 -34.69 13.45 10.06
CA PHE A 280 -34.95 14.19 11.31
C PHE A 280 -33.66 14.54 12.05
N ILE A 281 -32.72 13.60 12.20
CA ILE A 281 -31.42 13.86 12.86
C ILE A 281 -30.58 14.87 12.04
N TYR A 282 -30.63 14.79 10.71
CA TYR A 282 -29.96 15.74 9.82
C TYR A 282 -30.48 17.18 9.98
N ARG A 283 -31.79 17.36 10.17
CA ARG A 283 -32.44 18.68 10.20
C ARG A 283 -32.53 19.29 11.60
N TYR A 284 -32.62 18.49 12.66
CA TYR A 284 -32.93 18.95 14.02
C TYR A 284 -31.81 18.72 15.05
N THR A 285 -30.63 18.26 14.64
CA THR A 285 -29.48 18.06 15.53
C THR A 285 -28.26 18.86 15.04
N THR A 286 -27.43 19.34 15.96
CA THR A 286 -26.19 20.13 15.70
C THR A 286 -25.10 19.38 14.91
N LEU A 287 -25.32 18.10 14.58
CA LEU A 287 -24.48 17.32 13.68
C LEU A 287 -24.52 17.80 12.22
N GLY A 288 -25.63 18.41 11.78
CA GLY A 288 -25.75 18.92 10.40
C GLY A 288 -24.79 20.08 10.08
N SER A 289 -24.51 20.96 11.06
CA SER A 289 -23.57 22.08 10.88
C SER A 289 -22.10 21.62 10.88
N SER A 290 -21.78 20.56 11.61
CA SER A 290 -20.45 19.94 11.63
C SER A 290 -20.11 19.26 10.29
N LEU A 291 -21.08 18.57 9.67
CA LEU A 291 -20.89 18.01 8.33
C LEU A 291 -20.71 19.11 7.27
N ARG A 292 -21.44 20.23 7.39
CA ARG A 292 -21.27 21.38 6.49
C ARG A 292 -19.88 22.02 6.64
N SER A 293 -19.37 22.15 7.86
CA SER A 293 -18.02 22.72 8.10
C SER A 293 -16.89 21.81 7.58
N LEU A 294 -17.07 20.49 7.64
CA LEU A 294 -16.13 19.52 7.05
C LEU A 294 -16.09 19.63 5.52
N ILE A 295 -17.25 19.82 4.87
CA ILE A 295 -17.33 20.06 3.43
C ILE A 295 -16.66 21.40 3.06
N THR A 296 -16.89 22.46 3.82
CA THR A 296 -16.24 23.77 3.57
C THR A 296 -14.72 23.72 3.81
N ARG A 297 -14.25 22.93 4.79
CA ARG A 297 -12.82 22.72 5.05
C ARG A 297 -12.12 21.98 3.91
N LYS A 298 -12.81 21.03 3.25
CA LYS A 298 -12.31 20.32 2.07
C LYS A 298 -12.11 21.27 0.89
N ASN A 299 -13.07 22.16 0.62
CA ASN A 299 -12.98 23.13 -0.48
C ASN A 299 -11.89 24.19 -0.26
N LYS A 300 -11.60 24.55 1.00
CA LYS A 300 -10.49 25.46 1.31
C LYS A 300 -9.12 24.76 1.14
N SER A 301 -9.03 23.46 1.46
CA SER A 301 -7.80 22.69 1.23
C SER A 301 -7.49 22.50 -0.25
N SER A 302 -8.51 22.33 -1.12
CA SER A 302 -8.27 22.22 -2.56
C SER A 302 -7.78 23.53 -3.17
N THR A 303 -8.32 24.68 -2.77
CA THR A 303 -7.82 25.98 -3.27
C THR A 303 -6.40 26.32 -2.82
N PHE A 304 -5.97 25.86 -1.65
CA PHE A 304 -4.55 26.00 -1.24
C PHE A 304 -3.62 25.09 -2.05
N ILE A 305 -4.06 23.87 -2.37
CA ILE A 305 -3.28 22.94 -3.20
C ILE A 305 -3.19 23.46 -4.64
N ASP A 306 -4.27 24.02 -5.19
CA ASP A 306 -4.28 24.59 -6.54
C ASP A 306 -3.35 25.81 -6.64
N ALA A 307 -3.32 26.68 -5.62
CA ALA A 307 -2.41 27.81 -5.56
C ALA A 307 -0.93 27.40 -5.42
N GLU A 308 -0.64 26.33 -4.66
CA GLU A 308 0.72 25.78 -4.51
C GLU A 308 1.21 25.13 -5.83
N ILE A 309 0.31 24.48 -6.57
CA ILE A 309 0.60 23.91 -7.89
C ILE A 309 0.85 25.00 -8.94
N GLU A 310 0.06 26.10 -8.93
CA GLU A 310 0.30 27.23 -9.85
C GLU A 310 1.64 27.92 -9.59
N GLN A 311 2.02 28.07 -8.30
CA GLN A 311 3.28 28.71 -7.93
C GLN A 311 4.50 27.84 -8.29
N ASP A 312 4.42 26.52 -8.09
CA ASP A 312 5.46 25.57 -8.51
C ASP A 312 5.59 25.52 -10.05
N LEU A 313 4.48 25.62 -10.79
CA LEU A 313 4.51 25.72 -12.27
C LEU A 313 5.20 27.01 -12.75
N LEU A 314 4.97 28.15 -12.09
CA LEU A 314 5.59 29.43 -12.44
C LEU A 314 7.09 29.45 -12.17
N ASP A 315 7.52 28.93 -11.01
CA ASP A 315 8.94 28.88 -10.63
C ASP A 315 9.74 27.94 -11.54
N ASN A 316 9.18 26.76 -11.89
CA ASN A 316 9.80 25.84 -12.85
C ASN A 316 9.87 26.42 -14.29
N THR A 317 8.92 27.29 -14.67
CA THR A 317 8.93 27.98 -15.97
C THR A 317 9.98 29.09 -16.03
N LEU A 318 10.22 29.79 -14.91
CA LEU A 318 11.28 30.79 -14.79
C LEU A 318 12.68 30.16 -14.77
N GLU A 319 12.84 29.01 -14.11
CA GLU A 319 14.10 28.26 -14.08
C GLU A 319 14.47 27.71 -15.46
N TYR A 320 13.47 27.30 -16.26
CA TYR A 320 13.70 26.89 -17.66
C TYR A 320 14.06 28.07 -18.58
N LYS A 321 13.55 29.27 -18.32
CA LYS A 321 13.82 30.46 -19.15
C LYS A 321 15.22 31.05 -18.93
N ASN A 322 15.83 30.82 -17.76
CA ASN A 322 17.18 31.30 -17.45
C ASN A 322 18.31 30.47 -18.08
N HIS A 323 18.01 29.30 -18.66
CA HIS A 323 19.04 28.43 -19.26
C HIS A 323 19.19 28.55 -20.78
N ASN A 324 18.37 29.37 -21.46
CA ASN A 324 18.42 29.58 -22.92
C ASN A 324 18.50 31.07 -23.31
N SER A 325 19.50 31.80 -22.81
CA SER A 325 19.84 33.12 -23.36
C SER A 325 21.28 33.15 -23.87
N GLU A 326 21.53 32.46 -24.97
CA GLU A 326 22.60 32.83 -25.90
C GLU A 326 22.09 32.62 -27.33
N ASN A 327 22.11 33.73 -28.08
CA ASN A 327 21.79 33.95 -29.50
C ASN A 327 20.35 34.27 -29.99
N ASP A 328 20.28 35.52 -30.48
CA ASP A 328 19.69 36.03 -31.74
C ASP A 328 18.19 36.38 -31.84
N ASP A 329 17.96 37.69 -31.75
CA ASP A 329 17.04 38.54 -32.53
C ASP A 329 15.78 37.90 -33.13
N TYR A 330 14.66 38.01 -32.42
CA TYR A 330 13.35 38.18 -33.07
C TYR A 330 12.47 39.16 -32.28
N THR A 331 12.36 40.38 -32.78
CA THR A 331 11.42 41.40 -32.31
C THR A 331 10.04 41.11 -32.90
N LEU A 332 9.14 40.47 -32.13
CA LEU A 332 7.72 40.40 -32.47
C LEU A 332 6.98 41.52 -31.73
N SER A 333 6.69 42.61 -32.43
CA SER A 333 5.76 43.63 -31.96
C SER A 333 4.32 43.17 -32.20
N TYR A 334 3.51 43.18 -31.15
CA TYR A 334 2.06 43.05 -31.29
C TYR A 334 1.48 44.44 -31.52
N GLN A 335 0.90 44.67 -32.71
CA GLN A 335 -0.03 45.77 -32.91
C GLN A 335 -1.39 45.36 -32.34
N SER A 336 -1.90 46.14 -31.38
CA SER A 336 -3.29 46.06 -30.95
C SER A 336 -4.18 46.70 -32.01
N LEU A 337 -5.05 45.91 -32.65
CA LEU A 337 -6.19 46.45 -33.38
C LEU A 337 -7.25 46.88 -32.37
N GLN A 338 -7.55 48.17 -32.39
CA GLN A 338 -8.55 48.84 -31.58
C GLN A 338 -9.80 49.05 -32.44
N ASN A 339 -10.96 48.78 -31.81
CA ASN A 339 -12.36 48.94 -32.23
C ASN A 339 -13.02 47.78 -32.99
#